data_AF-A0A1Q7W004-F1
#
_entry.id   AF-A0A1Q7W004-F1
#
_cell.length_a   1.000
_cell.length_b   1.000
_cell.length_c   1.000
_cell.angle_alpha   90.00
_cell.angle_beta   90.00
_cell.angle_gamma   90.00
#
_symmetry.space_group_name_H-M   'P 1'
#
loop_
_entity.id
_entity.type
_entity.pdbx_description
1 polymer ?
#
loop_
_entity_poly.entity_id
_entity_poly.type
_entity_poly.pdbx_seq_one_letter_code
_entity_poly.pdbx_strand_id
1 'polypeptide(L)'
;MIEILDDVEAAAGLTVYGAGHVPGAAELRAALVEAGVPGLLVAKDPTLWGPAAEAESKIRLGWVDTFRRSRELLPQLAELRSELSDLTHVVLAGMGGSSLAPEVIARTLGVPLTVLDTTDPHQVAAALRDRLLETVVVVSSKSGGTVETDSHRRAYRQAFLDAGLSESEAGRHFVVVTDPGSPLEAVARQMGAAVFLADPDVGGRYSALTAFGLVPTALAGVDVAELLDQAEALYGVLAEEKDNPALALGVALGAAAVNEGRDKVALVDDGTGITGLGDWAEQLIAESTGKNGRGILPVVVENPAAAGALGDDVLTVTTGGSLGPDGVPGGGIAPHVAVNGPLGAQFLAWEYATAIAGRILGINPFDQPNVTESKDNTKHILAGGPPSETPAFTDGAVKVYGPLAANLEDALRSVLDSITPGGYLAVMAYLDRIADADAARIRPALARAGRGRAVTFGWGPRFLHSTGQYHKGGPQVGSYLQITGAVGTDLPVPGQPFSFGTLQAAQAAGDRQALAQRGRPLLHLHLTDRPAGLARLLDAARSLAEEV
;
A
#
# COMPACT_ATOMS: atom_id res chain seq x y z
N MET A 1 1.98 25.58 15.30
CA MET A 1 1.13 24.77 16.21
C MET A 1 -0.13 25.51 16.61
N ILE A 2 -0.07 26.77 17.09
CA ILE A 2 -1.30 27.52 17.44
C ILE A 2 -2.22 27.69 16.21
N GLU A 3 -1.66 28.01 15.04
CA GLU A 3 -2.44 28.23 13.82
C GLU A 3 -3.23 27.00 13.35
N ILE A 4 -2.72 25.76 13.50
CA ILE A 4 -3.46 24.58 13.01
C ILE A 4 -4.70 24.26 13.87
N LEU A 5 -4.72 24.72 15.12
CA LEU A 5 -5.80 24.46 16.07
C LEU A 5 -7.02 25.37 15.84
N ASP A 6 -6.85 26.46 15.09
CA ASP A 6 -7.91 27.43 14.81
C ASP A 6 -8.79 27.01 13.61
N ASP A 7 -8.40 25.97 12.87
CA ASP A 7 -9.13 25.41 11.73
C ASP A 7 -9.35 23.91 11.95
N VAL A 8 -10.56 23.55 12.37
CA VAL A 8 -10.93 22.18 12.72
C VAL A 8 -12.26 21.82 12.10
N GLU A 9 -12.28 20.72 11.34
CA GLU A 9 -13.49 20.07 10.87
C GLU A 9 -13.63 18.73 11.62
N ALA A 10 -14.77 18.51 12.28
CA ALA A 10 -14.95 17.39 13.19
C ALA A 10 -16.35 16.77 13.08
N ALA A 11 -16.41 15.45 12.95
CA ALA A 11 -17.64 14.67 13.02
C ALA A 11 -17.34 13.20 13.30
N ALA A 12 -18.29 12.51 13.97
CA ALA A 12 -18.20 11.08 14.26
C ALA A 12 -16.89 10.65 14.98
N GLY A 13 -16.33 11.54 15.82
CA GLY A 13 -15.05 11.30 16.51
C GLY A 13 -13.82 11.47 15.63
N LEU A 14 -13.97 11.72 14.32
CA LEU A 14 -12.89 12.08 13.42
C LEU A 14 -12.72 13.59 13.37
N THR A 15 -11.48 14.05 13.44
CA THR A 15 -11.09 15.46 13.40
C THR A 15 -10.00 15.66 12.35
N VAL A 16 -10.13 16.73 11.58
CA VAL A 16 -9.13 17.19 10.60
C VAL A 16 -8.77 18.63 10.92
N TYR A 17 -7.49 18.86 11.23
CA TYR A 17 -6.92 20.15 11.59
C TYR A 17 -6.15 20.73 10.41
N GLY A 18 -6.25 22.04 10.18
CA GLY A 18 -5.41 22.80 9.26
C GLY A 18 -5.72 22.68 7.78
N ALA A 19 -6.74 21.90 7.40
CA ALA A 19 -7.13 21.70 6.01
C ALA A 19 -7.52 22.99 5.29
N GLY A 20 -8.21 23.91 5.95
CA GLY A 20 -8.59 25.23 5.46
C GLY A 20 -7.42 26.21 5.34
N HIS A 21 -6.29 25.95 6.02
CA HIS A 21 -5.06 26.74 5.86
C HIS A 21 -4.26 26.37 4.61
N VAL A 22 -4.58 25.25 3.94
CA VAL A 22 -3.96 24.90 2.67
C VAL A 22 -4.41 25.90 1.59
N PRO A 23 -3.50 26.62 0.92
CA PRO A 23 -3.88 27.65 -0.04
C PRO A 23 -4.77 27.16 -1.18
N GLY A 24 -5.87 27.89 -1.39
CA GLY A 24 -6.91 27.57 -2.37
C GLY A 24 -7.90 26.49 -1.93
N ALA A 25 -7.76 25.92 -0.72
CA ALA A 25 -8.70 24.94 -0.19
C ALA A 25 -10.10 25.54 0.01
N ALA A 26 -10.20 26.76 0.53
CA ALA A 26 -11.48 27.42 0.76
C ALA A 26 -12.28 27.63 -0.55
N GLU A 27 -11.62 28.13 -1.59
CA GLU A 27 -12.22 28.35 -2.91
C GLU A 27 -12.62 27.05 -3.58
N LEU A 28 -11.77 26.02 -3.53
CA LEU A 28 -12.08 24.70 -4.08
C LEU A 28 -13.24 24.03 -3.34
N ARG A 29 -13.28 24.14 -2.01
CA ARG A 29 -14.40 23.62 -1.21
C ARG A 29 -15.70 24.31 -1.60
N ALA A 30 -15.71 25.64 -1.68
CA ALA A 30 -16.89 26.39 -2.08
C ALA A 30 -17.40 25.96 -3.47
N ALA A 31 -16.49 25.78 -4.44
CA ALA A 31 -16.85 25.32 -5.78
C ALA A 31 -17.41 23.88 -5.79
N LEU A 32 -16.85 22.96 -4.99
CA LEU A 32 -17.37 21.59 -4.87
C LEU A 32 -18.75 21.54 -4.20
N VAL A 33 -18.97 22.36 -3.18
CA VAL A 33 -20.25 22.50 -2.48
C VAL A 33 -21.31 23.10 -3.41
N GLU A 34 -21.00 24.19 -4.12
CA GLU A 34 -21.90 24.81 -5.10
C GLU A 34 -22.31 23.82 -6.20
N ALA A 35 -21.38 22.96 -6.63
CA ALA A 35 -21.64 21.89 -7.59
C ALA A 35 -22.35 20.65 -7.00
N GLY A 36 -22.68 20.65 -5.69
CA GLY A 36 -23.35 19.54 -5.02
C GLY A 36 -22.53 18.26 -4.90
N VAL A 37 -21.20 18.33 -5.05
CA VAL A 37 -20.32 17.15 -5.13
C VAL A 37 -20.46 16.22 -3.91
N PRO A 38 -20.54 16.71 -2.66
CA PRO A 38 -20.66 15.82 -1.51
C PRO A 38 -21.91 14.92 -1.57
N GLY A 39 -23.07 15.51 -1.84
CA GLY A 39 -24.32 14.77 -1.99
C GLY A 39 -24.31 13.82 -3.19
N LEU A 40 -23.75 14.25 -4.33
CA LEU A 40 -23.62 13.42 -5.53
C LEU A 40 -22.70 12.21 -5.28
N LEU A 41 -21.61 12.38 -4.53
CA LEU A 41 -20.69 11.30 -4.22
C LEU A 41 -21.33 10.26 -3.29
N VAL A 42 -22.05 10.70 -2.25
CA VAL A 42 -22.82 9.81 -1.38
C VAL A 42 -23.94 9.09 -2.15
N ALA A 43 -24.57 9.78 -3.11
CA ALA A 43 -25.54 9.20 -4.04
C ALA A 43 -24.92 8.30 -5.12
N LYS A 44 -23.59 8.11 -5.10
CA LYS A 44 -22.82 7.29 -6.05
C LYS A 44 -23.01 7.74 -7.51
N ASP A 45 -23.09 9.05 -7.74
CA ASP A 45 -23.20 9.59 -9.10
C ASP A 45 -21.89 9.34 -9.88
N PRO A 46 -21.92 8.53 -10.96
CA PRO A 46 -20.71 8.19 -11.70
C PRO A 46 -20.19 9.32 -12.60
N THR A 47 -20.96 10.40 -12.79
CA THR A 47 -20.62 11.49 -13.71
C THR A 47 -19.59 12.47 -13.12
N LEU A 48 -19.30 12.37 -11.81
CA LEU A 48 -18.44 13.29 -11.07
C LEU A 48 -17.05 13.49 -11.70
N TRP A 49 -16.42 12.43 -12.23
CA TRP A 49 -15.07 12.50 -12.81
C TRP A 49 -15.06 12.68 -14.34
N GLY A 50 -16.20 13.05 -14.90
CA GLY A 50 -16.39 13.34 -16.32
C GLY A 50 -16.67 12.12 -17.20
N PRO A 51 -17.03 12.33 -18.48
CA PRO A 51 -17.59 11.28 -19.33
C PRO A 51 -16.67 10.06 -19.56
N ALA A 52 -15.35 10.27 -19.58
CA ALA A 52 -14.39 9.19 -19.77
C ALA A 52 -14.32 8.24 -18.55
N ALA A 53 -14.65 8.73 -17.36
CA ALA A 53 -14.59 7.97 -16.11
C ALA A 53 -15.92 7.31 -15.75
N GLU A 54 -17.03 7.74 -16.34
CA GLU A 54 -18.39 7.36 -15.92
C GLU A 54 -18.64 5.86 -15.95
N ALA A 55 -18.22 5.18 -17.02
CA ALA A 55 -18.43 3.73 -17.18
C ALA A 55 -17.72 2.92 -16.07
N GLU A 56 -16.47 3.27 -15.74
CA GLU A 56 -15.74 2.61 -14.66
C GLU A 56 -16.30 3.03 -13.30
N SER A 57 -16.57 4.32 -13.08
CA SER A 57 -17.09 4.84 -11.81
C SER A 57 -18.42 4.17 -11.44
N LYS A 58 -19.30 3.93 -12.41
CA LYS A 58 -20.59 3.27 -12.23
C LYS A 58 -20.48 1.88 -11.56
N ILE A 59 -19.37 1.17 -11.77
CA ILE A 59 -19.11 -0.17 -11.22
C ILE A 59 -18.02 -0.15 -10.13
N ARG A 60 -17.71 1.03 -9.57
CA ARG A 60 -16.63 1.20 -8.58
C ARG A 60 -17.01 2.01 -7.36
N LEU A 61 -18.25 2.48 -7.26
CA LEU A 61 -18.75 3.29 -6.14
C LEU A 61 -19.41 2.45 -5.03
N GLY A 62 -19.26 1.12 -5.06
CA GLY A 62 -19.81 0.24 -4.02
C GLY A 62 -19.28 0.54 -2.63
N TRP A 63 -18.04 1.05 -2.51
CA TRP A 63 -17.32 1.27 -1.24
C TRP A 63 -18.00 2.30 -0.35
N VAL A 64 -18.70 3.27 -0.94
CA VAL A 64 -19.35 4.40 -0.25
C VAL A 64 -20.27 3.94 0.89
N ASP A 65 -20.91 2.77 0.77
CA ASP A 65 -21.80 2.21 1.80
C ASP A 65 -21.58 0.72 2.06
N THR A 66 -20.48 0.13 1.56
CA THR A 66 -20.28 -1.33 1.60
C THR A 66 -20.18 -1.90 3.02
N PHE A 67 -19.73 -1.09 3.98
CA PHE A 67 -19.66 -1.45 5.39
C PHE A 67 -21.05 -1.82 5.97
N ARG A 68 -22.15 -1.27 5.42
CA ARG A 68 -23.52 -1.65 5.80
C ARG A 68 -23.86 -3.07 5.39
N ARG A 69 -23.55 -3.44 4.13
CA ARG A 69 -23.72 -4.82 3.64
C ARG A 69 -22.77 -5.78 4.36
N SER A 70 -21.56 -5.33 4.66
CA SER A 70 -20.55 -6.14 5.36
C SER A 70 -20.96 -6.52 6.79
N ARG A 71 -21.96 -5.85 7.40
CA ARG A 71 -22.55 -6.32 8.67
C ARG A 71 -23.21 -7.69 8.55
N GLU A 72 -23.66 -8.08 7.37
CA GLU A 72 -24.23 -9.41 7.10
C GLU A 72 -23.18 -10.53 7.23
N LEU A 73 -21.88 -10.19 7.21
CA LEU A 73 -20.79 -11.14 7.44
C LEU A 73 -20.66 -11.53 8.93
N LEU A 74 -21.11 -10.69 9.87
CA LEU A 74 -20.84 -10.88 11.30
C LEU A 74 -21.30 -12.26 11.84
N PRO A 75 -22.51 -12.76 11.51
CA PRO A 75 -22.92 -14.10 11.95
C PRO A 75 -22.06 -15.21 11.34
N GLN A 76 -21.72 -15.11 10.04
CA GLN A 76 -20.89 -16.09 9.34
C GLN A 76 -19.47 -16.12 9.91
N LEU A 77 -18.91 -14.96 10.25
CA LEU A 77 -17.60 -14.84 10.87
C LEU A 77 -17.60 -15.44 12.28
N ALA A 78 -18.66 -15.22 13.07
CA ALA A 78 -18.79 -15.81 14.39
C ALA A 78 -18.87 -17.35 14.34
N GLU A 79 -19.64 -17.90 13.39
CA GLU A 79 -19.73 -19.34 13.15
C GLU A 79 -18.37 -19.92 12.73
N LEU A 80 -17.72 -19.32 11.74
CA LEU A 80 -16.43 -19.80 11.24
C LEU A 80 -15.33 -19.73 12.31
N ARG A 81 -15.29 -18.68 13.12
CA ARG A 81 -14.35 -18.59 14.26
C ARG A 81 -14.58 -19.70 15.29
N SER A 82 -15.84 -20.10 15.50
CA SER A 82 -16.15 -21.23 16.37
C SER A 82 -15.70 -22.55 15.76
N GLU A 83 -15.93 -22.75 14.46
CA GLU A 83 -15.54 -23.96 13.71
C GLU A 83 -14.02 -24.15 13.65
N LEU A 84 -13.27 -23.06 13.48
CA LEU A 84 -11.81 -23.05 13.36
C LEU A 84 -11.12 -22.69 14.68
N SER A 85 -11.78 -22.89 15.83
CA SER A 85 -11.27 -22.48 17.15
C SER A 85 -9.97 -23.18 17.59
N ASP A 86 -9.63 -24.30 16.97
CA ASP A 86 -8.35 -25.01 17.10
C ASP A 86 -7.23 -24.42 16.23
N LEU A 87 -7.55 -23.63 15.20
CA LEU A 87 -6.58 -22.95 14.33
C LEU A 87 -6.24 -21.57 14.89
N THR A 88 -5.22 -21.50 15.74
CA THR A 88 -4.85 -20.30 16.50
C THR A 88 -3.92 -19.35 15.76
N HIS A 89 -3.42 -19.74 14.57
CA HIS A 89 -2.54 -18.91 13.76
C HIS A 89 -3.22 -18.49 12.45
N VAL A 90 -3.27 -17.18 12.17
CA VAL A 90 -3.85 -16.66 10.92
C VAL A 90 -2.75 -16.14 10.01
N VAL A 91 -2.69 -16.70 8.81
CA VAL A 91 -1.84 -16.21 7.72
C VAL A 91 -2.73 -15.64 6.62
N LEU A 92 -2.50 -14.39 6.23
CA LEU A 92 -3.15 -13.76 5.10
C LEU A 92 -2.22 -13.76 3.88
N ALA A 93 -2.56 -14.56 2.87
CA ALA A 93 -1.94 -14.53 1.55
C ALA A 93 -2.74 -13.60 0.63
N GLY A 94 -2.20 -12.41 0.38
CA GLY A 94 -2.87 -11.35 -0.39
C GLY A 94 -1.89 -10.29 -0.87
N MET A 95 -2.34 -9.43 -1.78
CA MET A 95 -1.53 -8.32 -2.32
C MET A 95 -2.35 -7.03 -2.35
N GLY A 96 -1.68 -5.90 -2.09
CA GLY A 96 -2.29 -4.57 -2.14
C GLY A 96 -3.54 -4.47 -1.26
N GLY A 97 -4.67 -4.07 -1.85
CA GLY A 97 -5.91 -3.88 -1.10
C GLY A 97 -6.42 -5.13 -0.37
N SER A 98 -5.97 -6.33 -0.78
CA SER A 98 -6.29 -7.60 -0.12
C SER A 98 -5.36 -7.94 1.07
N SER A 99 -4.39 -7.09 1.41
CA SER A 99 -3.45 -7.30 2.53
C SER A 99 -3.20 -6.07 3.40
N LEU A 100 -3.17 -4.85 2.84
CA LEU A 100 -2.76 -3.64 3.56
C LEU A 100 -3.73 -3.27 4.71
N ALA A 101 -5.03 -3.17 4.43
CA ALA A 101 -6.00 -2.81 5.47
C ALA A 101 -6.06 -3.83 6.62
N PRO A 102 -6.09 -5.16 6.35
CA PRO A 102 -5.93 -6.17 7.39
C PRO A 102 -4.69 -5.98 8.26
N GLU A 103 -3.54 -5.65 7.65
CA GLU A 103 -2.30 -5.42 8.40
C GLU A 103 -2.40 -4.21 9.32
N VAL A 104 -2.98 -3.11 8.85
CA VAL A 104 -3.21 -1.89 9.66
C VAL A 104 -4.14 -2.17 10.83
N ILE A 105 -5.25 -2.85 10.58
CA ILE A 105 -6.22 -3.22 11.63
C ILE A 105 -5.53 -4.10 12.68
N ALA A 106 -4.81 -5.13 12.25
CA ALA A 106 -4.17 -6.07 13.16
C ALA A 106 -3.09 -5.40 14.03
N ARG A 107 -2.23 -4.58 13.42
CA ARG A 107 -1.19 -3.82 14.13
C ARG A 107 -1.79 -2.83 15.12
N THR A 108 -2.80 -2.08 14.69
CA THR A 108 -3.46 -1.05 15.51
C THR A 108 -4.13 -1.64 16.75
N LEU A 109 -4.79 -2.80 16.60
CA LEU A 109 -5.51 -3.47 17.69
C LEU A 109 -4.67 -4.51 18.43
N GLY A 110 -3.39 -4.68 18.06
CA GLY A 110 -2.47 -5.60 18.73
C GLY A 110 -2.84 -7.07 18.60
N VAL A 111 -3.52 -7.47 17.52
CA VAL A 111 -3.85 -8.89 17.26
C VAL A 111 -2.82 -9.54 16.33
N PRO A 112 -2.50 -10.84 16.51
CA PRO A 112 -1.51 -11.52 15.67
C PRO A 112 -2.09 -11.89 14.30
N LEU A 113 -1.55 -11.28 13.24
CA LEU A 113 -1.84 -11.63 11.84
C LEU A 113 -0.54 -11.68 11.04
N THR A 114 -0.22 -12.83 10.45
CA THR A 114 0.93 -12.94 9.52
C THR A 114 0.48 -12.56 8.12
N VAL A 115 0.93 -11.40 7.63
CA VAL A 115 0.66 -10.98 6.25
C VAL A 115 1.78 -11.47 5.33
N LEU A 116 1.41 -12.31 4.37
CA LEU A 116 2.28 -12.90 3.37
C LEU A 116 2.00 -12.28 1.99
N ASP A 117 2.71 -11.19 1.72
CA ASP A 117 2.60 -10.37 0.50
C ASP A 117 3.97 -10.19 -0.17
N THR A 118 4.76 -11.26 -0.12
CA THR A 118 6.11 -11.33 -0.69
C THR A 118 6.27 -12.54 -1.59
N THR A 119 7.25 -12.52 -2.48
CA THR A 119 7.73 -13.70 -3.22
C THR A 119 9.14 -14.09 -2.81
N ASP A 120 9.69 -13.48 -1.75
CA ASP A 120 10.97 -13.88 -1.19
C ASP A 120 10.90 -15.32 -0.65
N PRO A 121 11.71 -16.26 -1.17
CA PRO A 121 11.61 -17.67 -0.78
C PRO A 121 11.97 -17.91 0.69
N HIS A 122 12.83 -17.08 1.31
CA HIS A 122 13.21 -17.27 2.71
C HIS A 122 12.05 -16.88 3.63
N GLN A 123 11.39 -15.76 3.35
CA GLN A 123 10.23 -15.30 4.12
C GLN A 123 9.04 -16.25 3.97
N VAL A 124 8.76 -16.74 2.75
CA VAL A 124 7.70 -17.74 2.52
C VAL A 124 8.02 -19.04 3.25
N ALA A 125 9.27 -19.52 3.19
CA ALA A 125 9.67 -20.73 3.90
C ALA A 125 9.62 -20.56 5.43
N ALA A 126 9.90 -19.36 5.96
CA ALA A 126 9.74 -19.07 7.38
C ALA A 126 8.26 -19.13 7.80
N ALA A 127 7.36 -18.53 7.02
CA ALA A 127 5.92 -18.58 7.28
C ALA A 127 5.38 -20.03 7.27
N LEU A 128 5.81 -20.85 6.30
CA LEU A 128 5.40 -22.27 6.23
C LEU A 128 5.86 -23.11 7.44
N ARG A 129 6.91 -22.69 8.15
CA ARG A 129 7.42 -23.38 9.34
C ARG A 129 6.79 -22.89 10.65
N ASP A 130 6.15 -21.73 10.66
CA ASP A 130 5.51 -21.19 11.87
C ASP A 130 4.15 -21.87 12.08
N ARG A 131 4.12 -22.79 13.05
CA ARG A 131 2.89 -23.44 13.57
C ARG A 131 1.96 -23.97 12.49
N LEU A 132 2.51 -24.55 11.42
CA LEU A 132 1.76 -24.99 10.23
C LEU A 132 0.41 -25.66 10.55
N LEU A 133 0.39 -26.66 11.43
CA LEU A 133 -0.82 -27.43 11.75
C LEU A 133 -1.86 -26.67 12.59
N GLU A 134 -1.52 -25.50 13.13
CA GLU A 134 -2.44 -24.60 13.85
C GLU A 134 -2.87 -23.42 12.97
N THR A 135 -2.46 -23.41 11.69
CA THR A 135 -2.63 -22.26 10.79
C THR A 135 -3.89 -22.34 9.96
N VAL A 136 -4.70 -21.28 9.97
CA VAL A 136 -5.65 -20.98 8.90
C VAL A 136 -5.03 -19.99 7.92
N VAL A 137 -5.08 -20.34 6.63
CA VAL A 137 -4.57 -19.52 5.53
C VAL A 137 -5.74 -18.84 4.84
N VAL A 138 -5.84 -17.52 5.03
CA VAL A 138 -6.78 -16.67 4.31
C VAL A 138 -6.18 -16.31 2.95
N VAL A 139 -6.73 -16.85 1.87
CA VAL A 139 -6.29 -16.59 0.49
C VAL A 139 -7.20 -15.54 -0.11
N SER A 140 -6.63 -14.36 -0.36
CA SER A 140 -7.39 -13.15 -0.64
C SER A 140 -6.96 -12.54 -1.98
N SER A 141 -7.82 -12.66 -3.00
CA SER A 141 -7.55 -12.13 -4.33
C SER A 141 -8.86 -11.87 -5.08
N LYS A 142 -9.13 -10.60 -5.42
CA LYS A 142 -10.31 -10.21 -6.18
C LYS A 142 -10.46 -10.97 -7.50
N SER A 143 -9.42 -10.94 -8.33
CA SER A 143 -9.43 -11.59 -9.65
C SER A 143 -9.29 -13.11 -9.58
N GLY A 144 -8.84 -13.65 -8.44
CA GLY A 144 -8.42 -15.03 -8.30
C GLY A 144 -7.19 -15.44 -9.12
N GLY A 145 -6.55 -14.49 -9.81
CA GLY A 145 -5.43 -14.72 -10.74
C GLY A 145 -4.11 -14.08 -10.33
N THR A 146 -4.02 -13.52 -9.13
CA THR A 146 -2.78 -12.94 -8.59
C THR A 146 -1.74 -14.04 -8.40
N VAL A 147 -0.63 -13.98 -9.16
CA VAL A 147 0.37 -15.07 -9.22
C VAL A 147 1.02 -15.34 -7.87
N GLU A 148 1.25 -14.29 -7.08
CA GLU A 148 1.88 -14.38 -5.78
C GLU A 148 0.96 -15.12 -4.79
N THR A 149 -0.31 -14.70 -4.71
CA THR A 149 -1.35 -15.31 -3.87
C THR A 149 -1.60 -16.78 -4.24
N ASP A 150 -1.67 -17.12 -5.54
CA ASP A 150 -1.80 -18.50 -5.99
C ASP A 150 -0.56 -19.33 -5.63
N SER A 151 0.64 -18.75 -5.71
CA SER A 151 1.88 -19.41 -5.32
C SER A 151 1.91 -19.74 -3.83
N HIS A 152 1.48 -18.81 -2.97
CA HIS A 152 1.35 -19.05 -1.52
C HIS A 152 0.34 -20.16 -1.22
N ARG A 153 -0.85 -20.12 -1.83
CA ARG A 153 -1.88 -21.15 -1.68
C ARG A 153 -1.33 -22.54 -2.03
N ARG A 154 -0.61 -22.66 -3.16
CA ARG A 154 0.03 -23.91 -3.59
C ARG A 154 1.07 -24.39 -2.59
N ALA A 155 1.91 -23.49 -2.10
CA ALA A 155 2.96 -23.82 -1.12
C ALA A 155 2.36 -24.31 0.20
N TYR A 156 1.36 -23.63 0.76
CA TYR A 156 0.67 -24.08 1.98
C TYR A 156 -0.05 -25.40 1.77
N ARG A 157 -0.78 -25.57 0.65
CA ARG A 157 -1.47 -26.82 0.36
C ARG A 157 -0.48 -27.98 0.32
N GLN A 158 0.65 -27.81 -0.37
CA GLN A 158 1.68 -28.85 -0.41
C GLN A 158 2.27 -29.11 0.98
N ALA A 159 2.55 -28.07 1.77
CA ALA A 159 3.07 -28.23 3.12
C ALA A 159 2.11 -29.00 4.04
N PHE A 160 0.79 -28.76 3.95
CA PHE A 160 -0.21 -29.54 4.69
C PHE A 160 -0.20 -31.02 4.29
N LEU A 161 -0.16 -31.32 2.99
CA LEU A 161 -0.10 -32.69 2.48
C LEU A 161 1.20 -33.39 2.92
N ASP A 162 2.33 -32.68 2.86
CA ASP A 162 3.63 -33.19 3.31
C ASP A 162 3.66 -33.45 4.83
N ALA A 163 2.85 -32.71 5.59
CA ALA A 163 2.65 -32.92 7.03
C ALA A 163 1.68 -34.08 7.34
N GLY A 164 1.15 -34.75 6.33
CA GLY A 164 0.33 -35.95 6.46
C GLY A 164 -1.19 -35.72 6.48
N LEU A 165 -1.65 -34.49 6.22
CA LEU A 165 -3.08 -34.19 6.11
C LEU A 165 -3.63 -34.77 4.80
N SER A 166 -4.85 -35.28 4.85
CA SER A 166 -5.63 -35.58 3.64
C SER A 166 -6.04 -34.29 2.92
N GLU A 167 -6.47 -34.43 1.68
CA GLU A 167 -6.99 -33.32 0.87
C GLU A 167 -8.11 -32.54 1.58
N SER A 168 -9.02 -33.25 2.26
CA SER A 168 -10.13 -32.63 2.99
C SER A 168 -9.65 -31.92 4.25
N GLU A 169 -8.69 -32.50 4.98
CA GLU A 169 -8.11 -31.87 6.17
C GLU A 169 -7.33 -30.61 5.76
N ALA A 170 -6.49 -30.68 4.73
CA ALA A 170 -5.80 -29.52 4.18
C ALA A 170 -6.77 -28.43 3.72
N GLY A 171 -7.90 -28.81 3.10
CA GLY A 171 -8.97 -27.90 2.69
C GLY A 171 -9.54 -27.03 3.82
N ARG A 172 -9.72 -27.62 5.01
CA ARG A 172 -10.20 -26.94 6.23
C ARG A 172 -9.27 -25.81 6.69
N HIS A 173 -7.97 -25.90 6.39
CA HIS A 173 -7.00 -24.84 6.71
C HIS A 173 -7.09 -23.63 5.76
N PHE A 174 -8.00 -23.61 4.79
CA PHE A 174 -8.16 -22.48 3.88
C PHE A 174 -9.49 -21.74 4.06
N VAL A 175 -9.38 -20.42 4.05
CA VAL A 175 -10.51 -19.49 3.91
C VAL A 175 -10.24 -18.63 2.69
N VAL A 176 -11.19 -18.52 1.76
CA VAL A 176 -11.00 -17.80 0.51
C VAL A 176 -11.89 -16.57 0.45
N VAL A 177 -11.29 -15.42 0.13
CA VAL A 177 -11.99 -14.18 -0.14
C VAL A 177 -11.73 -13.75 -1.59
N THR A 178 -12.79 -13.69 -2.39
CA THR A 178 -12.68 -13.49 -3.85
C THR A 178 -13.96 -12.90 -4.44
N ASP A 179 -13.93 -12.44 -5.69
CA ASP A 179 -15.14 -12.02 -6.38
C ASP A 179 -16.01 -13.22 -6.81
N PRO A 180 -17.34 -13.01 -6.90
CA PRO A 180 -18.26 -13.97 -7.52
C PRO A 180 -17.82 -14.37 -8.94
N GLY A 181 -17.81 -15.67 -9.23
CA GLY A 181 -17.47 -16.22 -10.55
C GLY A 181 -15.97 -16.26 -10.85
N SER A 182 -15.11 -15.86 -9.92
CA SER A 182 -13.65 -15.91 -10.11
C SER A 182 -13.13 -17.35 -10.20
N PRO A 183 -12.00 -17.60 -10.89
CA PRO A 183 -11.35 -18.92 -10.90
C PRO A 183 -11.01 -19.44 -9.50
N LEU A 184 -10.66 -18.52 -8.59
CA LEU A 184 -10.34 -18.86 -7.21
C LEU A 184 -11.56 -19.35 -6.42
N GLU A 185 -12.77 -18.87 -6.73
CA GLU A 185 -14.00 -19.42 -6.13
C GLU A 185 -14.17 -20.91 -6.47
N ALA A 186 -13.99 -21.27 -7.75
CA ALA A 186 -14.10 -22.66 -8.18
C ALA A 186 -13.05 -23.55 -7.52
N VAL A 187 -11.81 -23.06 -7.40
CA VAL A 187 -10.72 -23.76 -6.70
C VAL A 187 -11.05 -23.94 -5.22
N ALA A 188 -11.57 -22.90 -4.55
CA ALA A 188 -11.94 -22.97 -3.14
C ALA A 188 -13.01 -24.04 -2.88
N ARG A 189 -14.04 -24.08 -3.73
CA ARG A 189 -15.11 -25.09 -3.66
C ARG A 189 -14.57 -26.51 -3.88
N GLN A 190 -13.62 -26.70 -4.79
CA GLN A 190 -12.96 -28.00 -5.01
C GLN A 190 -12.11 -28.43 -3.81
N MET A 191 -11.46 -27.48 -3.14
CA MET A 191 -10.68 -27.73 -1.93
C MET A 191 -11.57 -27.99 -0.69
N GLY A 192 -12.86 -27.68 -0.74
CA GLY A 192 -13.72 -27.70 0.44
C GLY A 192 -13.42 -26.56 1.43
N ALA A 193 -12.79 -25.48 0.96
CA ALA A 193 -12.47 -24.30 1.76
C ALA A 193 -13.72 -23.45 2.03
N ALA A 194 -13.73 -22.72 3.14
CA ALA A 194 -14.74 -21.68 3.38
C ALA A 194 -14.57 -20.55 2.35
N VAL A 195 -15.67 -19.99 1.84
CA VAL A 195 -15.65 -18.95 0.79
C VAL A 195 -16.49 -17.76 1.19
N PHE A 196 -15.88 -16.58 1.18
CA PHE A 196 -16.55 -15.29 1.29
C PHE A 196 -16.48 -14.57 -0.05
N LEU A 197 -17.65 -14.24 -0.60
CA LEU A 197 -17.74 -13.47 -1.83
C LEU A 197 -17.74 -11.98 -1.50
N ALA A 198 -16.85 -11.25 -2.17
CA ALA A 198 -16.77 -9.80 -2.05
C ALA A 198 -17.78 -9.09 -2.95
N ASP A 199 -17.88 -7.78 -2.76
CA ASP A 199 -18.67 -6.92 -3.62
C ASP A 199 -17.87 -6.55 -4.88
N PRO A 200 -18.30 -6.99 -6.08
CA PRO A 200 -17.56 -6.74 -7.31
C PRO A 200 -17.49 -5.24 -7.67
N ASP A 201 -18.43 -4.43 -7.14
CA ASP A 201 -18.51 -2.98 -7.37
C ASP A 201 -17.56 -2.18 -6.45
N VAL A 202 -16.73 -2.86 -5.65
CA VAL A 202 -15.71 -2.25 -4.79
C VAL A 202 -14.31 -2.49 -5.37
N GLY A 203 -13.59 -1.43 -5.71
CA GLY A 203 -12.18 -1.53 -6.14
C GLY A 203 -11.27 -2.05 -5.01
N GLY A 204 -10.19 -2.76 -5.34
CA GLY A 204 -9.32 -3.40 -4.35
C GLY A 204 -8.78 -2.46 -3.27
N ARG A 205 -8.26 -1.28 -3.65
CA ARG A 205 -7.75 -0.28 -2.69
C ARG A 205 -8.84 0.42 -1.85
N TYR A 206 -10.12 0.26 -2.21
CA TYR A 206 -11.29 0.77 -1.49
C TYR A 206 -12.04 -0.34 -0.73
N SER A 207 -11.35 -1.46 -0.44
CA SER A 207 -11.98 -2.68 0.09
C SER A 207 -11.75 -2.89 1.59
N ALA A 208 -11.24 -1.88 2.31
CA ALA A 208 -10.84 -1.98 3.71
C ALA A 208 -11.97 -2.46 4.63
N LEU A 209 -13.21 -2.03 4.36
CA LEU A 209 -14.40 -2.40 5.16
C LEU A 209 -15.30 -3.42 4.45
N THR A 210 -14.71 -4.25 3.59
CA THR A 210 -15.38 -5.40 2.93
C THR A 210 -14.88 -6.73 3.49
N ALA A 211 -15.35 -7.85 2.94
CA ALA A 211 -14.80 -9.18 3.25
C ALA A 211 -13.25 -9.24 3.17
N PHE A 212 -12.61 -8.47 2.27
CA PHE A 212 -11.15 -8.42 2.15
C PHE A 212 -10.44 -7.93 3.42
N GLY A 213 -11.00 -6.91 4.08
CA GLY A 213 -10.47 -6.37 5.33
C GLY A 213 -10.94 -7.14 6.57
N LEU A 214 -12.21 -7.52 6.59
CA LEU A 214 -12.89 -8.01 7.79
C LEU A 214 -12.68 -9.50 8.05
N VAL A 215 -12.65 -10.35 7.01
CA VAL A 215 -12.47 -11.81 7.20
C VAL A 215 -11.14 -12.15 7.87
N PRO A 216 -9.97 -11.71 7.36
CA PRO A 216 -8.70 -12.06 7.98
C PRO A 216 -8.55 -11.49 9.39
N THR A 217 -9.07 -10.28 9.64
CA THR A 217 -8.93 -9.61 10.94
C THR A 217 -9.89 -10.17 11.98
N ALA A 218 -11.12 -10.52 11.60
CA ALA A 218 -12.06 -11.20 12.48
C ALA A 218 -11.52 -12.57 12.91
N LEU A 219 -10.96 -13.35 11.98
CA LEU A 219 -10.30 -14.62 12.30
C LEU A 219 -9.10 -14.43 13.25
N ALA A 220 -8.34 -13.34 13.09
CA ALA A 220 -7.25 -12.97 13.99
C ALA A 220 -7.73 -12.47 15.37
N GLY A 221 -9.05 -12.27 15.56
CA GLY A 221 -9.66 -11.94 16.85
C GLY A 221 -10.24 -10.53 16.97
N VAL A 222 -10.20 -9.71 15.91
CA VAL A 222 -10.73 -8.33 15.94
C VAL A 222 -12.24 -8.32 16.06
N ASP A 223 -12.76 -7.40 16.87
CA ASP A 223 -14.17 -7.01 16.83
C ASP A 223 -14.42 -6.09 15.64
N VAL A 224 -14.70 -6.70 14.50
CA VAL A 224 -14.93 -5.99 13.24
C VAL A 224 -16.25 -5.20 13.25
N ALA A 225 -17.18 -5.45 14.18
CA ALA A 225 -18.42 -4.69 14.26
C ALA A 225 -18.15 -3.23 14.63
N GLU A 226 -17.18 -2.99 15.52
CA GLU A 226 -16.78 -1.64 15.94
C GLU A 226 -16.25 -0.81 14.77
N LEU A 227 -15.46 -1.40 13.88
CA LEU A 227 -14.96 -0.72 12.67
C LEU A 227 -16.12 -0.27 11.76
N LEU A 228 -17.16 -1.12 11.63
CA LEU A 228 -18.34 -0.82 10.82
C LEU A 228 -19.21 0.26 11.48
N ASP A 229 -19.33 0.27 12.81
CA ASP A 229 -20.03 1.31 13.57
C ASP A 229 -19.36 2.67 13.42
N GLN A 230 -18.02 2.71 13.51
CA GLN A 230 -17.23 3.94 13.31
C GLN A 230 -17.41 4.50 11.90
N ALA A 231 -17.43 3.65 10.87
CA ALA A 231 -17.67 4.06 9.49
C ALA A 231 -19.12 4.55 9.26
N GLU A 232 -20.12 3.88 9.83
CA GLU A 232 -21.53 4.29 9.77
C GLU A 232 -21.74 5.66 10.40
N ALA A 233 -21.09 5.94 11.52
CA ALA A 233 -21.17 7.25 12.18
C ALA A 233 -20.64 8.37 11.26
N LEU A 234 -19.50 8.16 10.59
CA LEU A 234 -18.95 9.15 9.65
C LEU A 234 -19.81 9.29 8.39
N TYR A 235 -20.35 8.19 7.87
CA TYR A 235 -21.20 8.21 6.68
C TYR A 235 -22.35 9.22 6.81
N GLY A 236 -22.92 9.35 8.02
CA GLY A 236 -24.02 10.26 8.31
C GLY A 236 -23.76 11.73 8.00
N VAL A 237 -22.50 12.15 7.85
CA VAL A 237 -22.12 13.54 7.53
C VAL A 237 -21.45 13.71 6.17
N LEU A 238 -21.22 12.65 5.39
CA LEU A 238 -20.43 12.74 4.16
C LEU A 238 -21.07 13.60 3.06
N ALA A 239 -22.40 13.77 3.09
CA ALA A 239 -23.13 14.62 2.15
C ALA A 239 -23.19 16.09 2.60
N GLU A 240 -22.79 16.40 3.83
CA GLU A 240 -22.93 17.72 4.43
C GLU A 240 -21.87 18.70 3.90
N GLU A 241 -22.27 19.96 3.79
CA GLU A 241 -21.41 21.06 3.34
C GLU A 241 -20.41 21.52 4.41
N LYS A 242 -20.75 21.28 5.68
CA LYS A 242 -20.01 21.66 6.89
C LYS A 242 -19.86 20.44 7.81
N ASP A 243 -18.93 20.52 8.75
CA ASP A 243 -18.65 19.45 9.71
C ASP A 243 -18.36 18.12 8.99
N ASN A 244 -17.61 18.22 7.88
CA ASN A 244 -17.30 17.11 6.99
C ASN A 244 -15.78 16.94 6.90
N PRO A 245 -15.16 16.27 7.89
CA PRO A 245 -13.71 16.10 7.94
C PRO A 245 -13.15 15.37 6.70
N ALA A 246 -13.90 14.43 6.12
CA ALA A 246 -13.47 13.71 4.93
C ALA A 246 -13.39 14.64 3.69
N LEU A 247 -14.36 15.54 3.53
CA LEU A 247 -14.31 16.58 2.50
C LEU A 247 -13.15 17.54 2.73
N ALA A 248 -12.94 17.99 3.97
CA ALA A 248 -11.84 18.89 4.32
C ALA A 248 -10.48 18.28 3.95
N LEU A 249 -10.26 17.01 4.32
CA LEU A 249 -9.05 16.26 3.96
C LEU A 249 -8.88 16.15 2.44
N GLY A 250 -9.93 15.75 1.72
CA GLY A 250 -9.86 15.59 0.26
C GLY A 250 -9.57 16.89 -0.48
N VAL A 251 -10.15 18.00 -0.01
CA VAL A 251 -9.88 19.34 -0.53
C VAL A 251 -8.44 19.75 -0.25
N ALA A 252 -7.94 19.56 0.97
CA ALA A 252 -6.56 19.89 1.32
C ALA A 252 -5.54 19.13 0.45
N LEU A 253 -5.74 17.82 0.27
CA LEU A 253 -4.90 17.00 -0.61
C LEU A 253 -4.92 17.49 -2.06
N GLY A 254 -6.11 17.78 -2.60
CA GLY A 254 -6.27 18.28 -3.97
C GLY A 254 -5.68 19.68 -4.16
N ALA A 255 -5.97 20.60 -3.24
CA ALA A 255 -5.53 22.00 -3.27
C ALA A 255 -3.99 22.11 -3.23
N ALA A 256 -3.35 21.37 -2.31
CA ALA A 256 -1.90 21.30 -2.21
C ALA A 256 -1.26 20.89 -3.55
N ALA A 257 -1.81 19.87 -4.21
CA ALA A 257 -1.30 19.37 -5.46
C ALA A 257 -1.48 20.34 -6.65
N VAL A 258 -2.63 21.02 -6.75
CA VAL A 258 -2.95 21.87 -7.93
C VAL A 258 -2.54 23.33 -7.80
N ASN A 259 -2.52 23.89 -6.59
CA ASN A 259 -2.27 25.33 -6.39
C ASN A 259 -0.85 25.63 -5.92
N GLU A 260 -0.25 24.76 -5.11
CA GLU A 260 1.08 24.99 -4.53
C GLU A 260 2.19 24.19 -5.20
N GLY A 261 1.83 23.22 -6.04
CA GLY A 261 2.79 22.22 -6.53
C GLY A 261 3.30 21.28 -5.43
N ARG A 262 2.60 21.20 -4.28
CA ARG A 262 2.81 20.20 -3.24
C ARG A 262 2.14 18.89 -3.64
N ASP A 263 2.71 18.23 -4.63
CA ASP A 263 2.23 16.95 -5.17
C ASP A 263 2.84 15.74 -4.43
N LYS A 264 3.62 15.95 -3.36
CA LYS A 264 4.01 14.90 -2.41
C LYS A 264 3.26 15.06 -1.09
N VAL A 265 2.82 13.96 -0.50
CA VAL A 265 2.18 13.92 0.83
C VAL A 265 3.04 13.08 1.75
N ALA A 266 3.70 13.71 2.72
CA ALA A 266 4.38 12.99 3.78
C ALA A 266 3.35 12.48 4.78
N LEU A 267 3.19 11.16 4.86
CA LEU A 267 2.30 10.48 5.80
C LEU A 267 3.10 10.13 7.06
N VAL A 268 2.67 10.71 8.18
CA VAL A 268 3.40 10.69 9.44
C VAL A 268 2.52 10.07 10.52
N ASP A 269 2.93 8.94 11.09
CA ASP A 269 2.31 8.40 12.31
C ASP A 269 2.62 9.36 13.48
N ASP A 270 1.59 9.89 14.14
CA ASP A 270 1.74 10.80 15.27
C ASP A 270 2.03 10.08 16.60
N GLY A 271 2.05 8.74 16.59
CA GLY A 271 2.27 7.89 17.74
C GLY A 271 1.03 7.66 18.60
N THR A 272 -0.16 8.11 18.16
CA THR A 272 -1.40 8.00 18.94
C THR A 272 -2.35 6.97 18.35
N GLY A 273 -2.29 5.73 18.85
CA GLY A 273 -3.41 4.78 18.75
C GLY A 273 -3.74 4.20 17.37
N ILE A 274 -3.07 4.58 16.27
CA ILE A 274 -3.20 3.93 14.95
C ILE A 274 -1.80 3.69 14.39
N THR A 275 -1.48 2.45 14.02
CA THR A 275 -0.16 2.08 13.52
C THR A 275 -0.24 1.55 12.09
N GLY A 276 0.53 2.16 11.18
CA GLY A 276 0.68 1.69 9.80
C GLY A 276 -0.37 2.20 8.82
N LEU A 277 -1.29 3.09 9.22
CA LEU A 277 -2.29 3.68 8.31
C LEU A 277 -1.65 4.31 7.06
N GLY A 278 -0.45 4.89 7.22
CA GLY A 278 0.33 5.43 6.12
C GLY A 278 0.63 4.40 5.01
N ASP A 279 0.92 3.15 5.36
CA ASP A 279 1.20 2.08 4.38
C ASP A 279 -0.03 1.78 3.51
N TRP A 280 -1.23 1.77 4.11
CA TRP A 280 -2.49 1.55 3.39
C TRP A 280 -2.90 2.79 2.57
N ALA A 281 -2.80 3.99 3.17
CA ALA A 281 -3.12 5.24 2.48
C ALA A 281 -2.16 5.49 1.30
N GLU A 282 -0.92 5.00 1.38
CA GLU A 282 0.04 5.03 0.27
C GLU A 282 -0.55 4.38 -1.00
N GLN A 283 -1.07 3.16 -0.89
CA GLN A 283 -1.71 2.49 -2.02
C GLN A 283 -2.92 3.28 -2.51
N LEU A 284 -3.81 3.64 -1.57
CA LEU A 284 -5.06 4.28 -1.90
C LEU A 284 -4.82 5.55 -2.73
N ILE A 285 -3.92 6.41 -2.27
CA ILE A 285 -3.61 7.69 -2.92
C ILE A 285 -2.82 7.46 -4.21
N ALA A 286 -1.73 6.68 -4.18
CA ALA A 286 -0.83 6.54 -5.33
C ALA A 286 -1.52 5.86 -6.52
N GLU A 287 -2.28 4.78 -6.28
CA GLU A 287 -3.00 4.10 -7.37
C GLU A 287 -4.21 4.89 -7.87
N SER A 288 -4.91 5.59 -6.98
CA SER A 288 -6.06 6.40 -7.39
C SER A 288 -5.65 7.63 -8.17
N THR A 289 -4.49 8.23 -7.84
CA THR A 289 -4.12 9.54 -8.38
C THR A 289 -3.03 9.50 -9.45
N GLY A 290 -2.12 8.53 -9.41
CA GLY A 290 -0.94 8.44 -10.27
C GLY A 290 -1.23 8.02 -11.71
N LYS A 291 -1.86 8.89 -12.51
CA LYS A 291 -2.25 8.63 -13.90
C LYS A 291 -2.29 9.89 -14.74
N ASN A 292 -2.20 9.73 -16.05
CA ASN A 292 -2.23 10.83 -17.04
C ASN A 292 -1.15 11.90 -16.78
N GLY A 293 0.01 11.50 -16.24
CA GLY A 293 1.10 12.42 -15.90
C GLY A 293 0.82 13.32 -14.70
N ARG A 294 -0.22 13.02 -13.91
CA ARG A 294 -0.63 13.71 -12.68
C ARG A 294 -0.64 12.72 -11.52
N GLY A 295 -0.74 13.24 -10.30
CA GLY A 295 -1.03 12.46 -9.12
C GLY A 295 -0.45 13.09 -7.86
N ILE A 296 -0.76 12.46 -6.73
CA ILE A 296 -0.17 12.76 -5.43
C ILE A 296 0.74 11.58 -5.07
N LEU A 297 2.01 11.86 -4.76
CA LEU A 297 2.96 10.87 -4.27
C LEU A 297 2.89 10.80 -2.74
N PRO A 298 2.30 9.76 -2.15
CA PRO A 298 2.45 9.49 -0.73
C PRO A 298 3.89 9.06 -0.41
N VAL A 299 4.41 9.61 0.69
CA VAL A 299 5.74 9.30 1.23
C VAL A 299 5.55 8.93 2.70
N VAL A 300 5.55 7.63 3.00
CA VAL A 300 5.51 7.17 4.39
C VAL A 300 6.87 7.42 5.03
N VAL A 301 6.88 8.12 6.16
CA VAL A 301 8.12 8.49 6.86
C VAL A 301 8.17 7.93 8.28
N GLU A 302 9.37 7.69 8.79
CA GLU A 302 9.57 6.96 10.05
C GLU A 302 9.15 7.78 11.28
N ASN A 303 9.21 9.11 11.18
CA ASN A 303 8.83 10.04 12.24
C ASN A 303 8.60 11.44 11.65
N PRO A 304 7.95 12.34 12.40
CA PRO A 304 7.61 13.68 11.91
C PRO A 304 8.79 14.56 11.50
N ALA A 305 9.99 14.33 12.04
CA ALA A 305 11.19 15.10 11.72
C ALA A 305 12.09 14.41 10.67
N ALA A 306 11.60 13.34 10.02
CA ALA A 306 12.39 12.59 9.07
C ALA A 306 12.70 13.41 7.80
N ALA A 307 13.92 13.24 7.27
CA ALA A 307 14.30 13.88 6.02
C ALA A 307 13.37 13.44 4.87
N GLY A 308 13.13 14.37 3.93
CA GLY A 308 12.18 14.17 2.83
C GLY A 308 10.73 14.50 3.19
N ALA A 309 10.41 14.81 4.46
CA ALA A 309 9.05 15.14 4.89
C ALA A 309 8.71 16.64 4.85
N LEU A 310 9.71 17.53 4.83
CA LEU A 310 9.54 18.97 5.05
C LEU A 310 9.93 19.83 3.83
N GLY A 311 9.93 19.23 2.63
CA GLY A 311 10.23 19.96 1.40
C GLY A 311 9.14 20.97 1.02
N ASP A 312 9.50 21.96 0.21
CA ASP A 312 8.56 22.99 -0.28
C ASP A 312 7.45 22.40 -1.17
N ASP A 313 7.70 21.24 -1.79
CA ASP A 313 6.76 20.46 -2.60
C ASP A 313 6.05 19.33 -1.80
N VAL A 314 6.12 19.37 -0.47
CA VAL A 314 5.56 18.34 0.41
C VAL A 314 4.44 18.91 1.29
N LEU A 315 3.27 18.29 1.27
CA LEU A 315 2.23 18.46 2.27
C LEU A 315 2.45 17.44 3.40
N THR A 316 2.70 17.92 4.62
CA THR A 316 2.80 17.03 5.80
C THR A 316 1.43 16.73 6.37
N VAL A 317 1.09 15.44 6.43
CA VAL A 317 -0.15 14.94 7.00
C VAL A 317 0.16 13.97 8.12
N THR A 318 -0.25 14.31 9.33
CA THR A 318 -0.10 13.43 10.50
C THR A 318 -1.38 12.63 10.74
N THR A 319 -1.24 11.38 11.14
CA THR A 319 -2.37 10.48 11.42
C THR A 319 -2.26 9.87 12.80
N GLY A 320 -3.41 9.79 13.48
CA GLY A 320 -3.57 9.16 14.78
C GLY A 320 -5.04 8.82 15.05
N GLY A 321 -5.32 8.28 16.24
CA GLY A 321 -6.66 7.85 16.64
C GLY A 321 -7.02 8.05 18.09
N SER A 322 -6.09 8.49 18.94
CA SER A 322 -6.31 8.61 20.38
C SER A 322 -5.68 9.87 20.98
N LEU A 323 -5.77 11.02 20.31
CA LEU A 323 -5.35 12.28 20.94
C LEU A 323 -6.25 12.57 22.15
N GLY A 324 -5.61 12.80 23.30
CA GLY A 324 -6.33 13.20 24.51
C GLY A 324 -6.89 14.62 24.40
N PRO A 325 -7.71 15.07 25.37
CA PRO A 325 -8.31 16.40 25.37
C PRO A 325 -7.31 17.57 25.28
N ASP A 326 -6.10 17.38 25.80
CA ASP A 326 -5.00 18.35 25.76
C ASP A 326 -3.94 18.02 24.68
N GLY A 327 -4.21 17.01 23.85
CA GLY A 327 -3.30 16.52 22.81
C GLY A 327 -3.15 17.55 21.69
N VAL A 328 -1.91 17.94 21.39
CA VAL A 328 -1.62 18.76 20.21
C VAL A 328 -1.36 17.83 19.02
N PRO A 329 -2.17 17.92 17.95
CA PRO A 329 -1.95 17.14 16.75
C PRO A 329 -0.57 17.44 16.14
N GLY A 330 0.10 16.42 15.60
CA GLY A 330 1.31 16.62 14.82
C GLY A 330 2.56 15.86 15.26
N GLY A 331 2.50 15.06 16.33
CA GLY A 331 3.62 14.20 16.73
C GLY A 331 4.93 14.93 17.08
N GLY A 332 4.87 16.23 17.40
CA GLY A 332 6.06 17.05 17.71
C GLY A 332 6.55 17.95 16.57
N ILE A 333 5.86 18.01 15.43
CA ILE A 333 6.00 19.08 14.43
C ILE A 333 4.73 19.92 14.34
N ALA A 334 4.78 21.01 13.59
CA ALA A 334 3.59 21.66 13.07
C ALA A 334 3.31 21.10 11.66
N PRO A 335 2.43 20.10 11.50
CA PRO A 335 2.08 19.60 10.18
C PRO A 335 1.21 20.62 9.44
N HIS A 336 1.06 20.45 8.12
CA HIS A 336 0.07 21.22 7.37
C HIS A 336 -1.35 20.73 7.69
N VAL A 337 -1.53 19.40 7.78
CA VAL A 337 -2.80 18.77 8.13
C VAL A 337 -2.57 17.71 9.20
N ALA A 338 -3.50 17.59 10.14
CA ALA A 338 -3.53 16.48 11.09
C ALA A 338 -4.90 15.80 11.08
N VAL A 339 -4.91 14.47 11.06
CA VAL A 339 -6.13 13.65 11.04
C VAL A 339 -6.13 12.74 12.25
N ASN A 340 -7.09 12.92 13.15
CA ASN A 340 -7.21 12.09 14.34
C ASN A 340 -8.63 11.54 14.52
N GLY A 341 -8.75 10.26 14.81
CA GLY A 341 -10.04 9.64 15.16
C GLY A 341 -10.07 8.14 14.93
N PRO A 342 -11.25 7.51 15.10
CA PRO A 342 -11.38 6.05 15.07
C PRO A 342 -10.98 5.42 13.73
N LEU A 343 -10.38 4.24 13.77
CA LEU A 343 -9.81 3.57 12.59
C LEU A 343 -10.83 3.28 11.49
N GLY A 344 -12.04 2.81 11.84
CA GLY A 344 -13.11 2.57 10.87
C GLY A 344 -13.56 3.84 10.15
N ALA A 345 -13.63 4.96 10.87
CA ALA A 345 -13.91 6.27 10.29
C ALA A 345 -12.76 6.77 9.40
N GLN A 346 -11.50 6.54 9.81
CA GLN A 346 -10.32 6.86 9.00
C GLN A 346 -10.38 6.16 7.63
N PHE A 347 -10.66 4.85 7.57
CA PHE A 347 -10.74 4.15 6.28
C PHE A 347 -11.72 4.82 5.31
N LEU A 348 -12.96 5.06 5.76
CA LEU A 348 -13.97 5.71 4.92
C LEU A 348 -13.60 7.16 4.57
N ALA A 349 -13.01 7.91 5.52
CA ALA A 349 -12.59 9.29 5.31
C ALA A 349 -11.51 9.41 4.24
N TRP A 350 -10.48 8.56 4.30
CA TRP A 350 -9.38 8.57 3.33
C TRP A 350 -9.84 8.11 1.94
N GLU A 351 -10.73 7.12 1.86
CA GLU A 351 -11.37 6.69 0.61
C GLU A 351 -12.15 7.85 -0.03
N TYR A 352 -13.00 8.52 0.76
CA TYR A 352 -13.74 9.70 0.33
C TYR A 352 -12.82 10.86 -0.08
N ALA A 353 -11.84 11.19 0.75
CA ALA A 353 -10.87 12.25 0.50
C ALA A 353 -10.08 12.02 -0.79
N THR A 354 -9.68 10.77 -1.07
CA THR A 354 -8.97 10.40 -2.29
C THR A 354 -9.84 10.56 -3.53
N ALA A 355 -11.13 10.22 -3.44
CA ALA A 355 -12.08 10.41 -4.52
C ALA A 355 -12.31 11.90 -4.84
N ILE A 356 -12.39 12.75 -3.81
CA ILE A 356 -12.44 14.23 -3.93
C ILE A 356 -11.15 14.78 -4.53
N ALA A 357 -9.98 14.34 -4.06
CA ALA A 357 -8.70 14.77 -4.63
C ALA A 357 -8.58 14.36 -6.12
N GLY A 358 -9.04 13.17 -6.49
CA GLY A 358 -9.13 12.73 -7.88
C GLY A 358 -10.03 13.64 -8.75
N ARG A 359 -11.15 14.12 -8.18
CA ARG A 359 -12.01 15.11 -8.84
C ARG A 359 -11.29 16.43 -9.09
N ILE A 360 -10.61 16.96 -8.08
CA ILE A 360 -9.84 18.22 -8.18
C ILE A 360 -8.71 18.09 -9.20
N LEU A 361 -8.01 16.95 -9.22
CA LEU A 361 -6.94 16.64 -10.18
C LEU A 361 -7.44 16.37 -11.60
N GLY A 362 -8.75 16.21 -11.81
CA GLY A 362 -9.35 15.91 -13.12
C GLY A 362 -9.00 14.52 -13.64
N ILE A 363 -9.01 13.52 -12.76
CA ILE A 363 -8.66 12.12 -13.07
C ILE A 363 -9.74 11.16 -12.54
N ASN A 364 -9.83 9.98 -13.15
CA ASN A 364 -10.65 8.88 -12.64
C ASN A 364 -9.94 8.22 -11.42
N PRO A 365 -10.47 8.25 -10.19
CA PRO A 365 -9.78 7.65 -9.05
C PRO A 365 -9.88 6.13 -8.98
N PHE A 366 -10.65 5.46 -9.86
CA PHE A 366 -11.00 4.05 -9.70
C PHE A 366 -10.33 3.08 -10.68
N ASP A 367 -9.81 3.57 -11.82
CA ASP A 367 -9.04 2.74 -12.75
C ASP A 367 -7.55 2.59 -12.35
N GLN A 368 -6.82 1.74 -13.07
CA GLN A 368 -5.38 1.48 -12.88
C GLN A 368 -4.70 0.96 -14.17
N PRO A 369 -4.58 1.80 -15.21
CA PRO A 369 -4.18 1.31 -16.54
C PRO A 369 -2.71 0.87 -16.64
N ASN A 370 -1.83 1.25 -15.69
CA ASN A 370 -0.38 1.09 -15.86
C ASN A 370 0.23 -0.06 -15.04
N VAL A 371 -0.57 -0.78 -14.24
CA VAL A 371 -0.08 -1.95 -13.47
C VAL A 371 0.11 -3.19 -14.33
N THR A 372 -0.57 -3.28 -15.47
CA THR A 372 -0.59 -4.48 -16.33
C THR A 372 0.75 -4.75 -17.00
N GLU A 373 1.48 -3.70 -17.37
CA GLU A 373 2.73 -3.82 -18.11
C GLU A 373 3.81 -4.61 -17.35
N SER A 374 4.02 -4.32 -16.07
CA SER A 374 4.98 -5.11 -15.27
C SER A 374 4.54 -6.55 -15.08
N LYS A 375 3.22 -6.81 -15.00
CA LYS A 375 2.68 -8.17 -14.93
C LYS A 375 2.97 -8.93 -16.22
N ASP A 376 2.81 -8.28 -17.37
CA ASP A 376 3.05 -8.90 -18.66
C ASP A 376 4.55 -9.09 -18.93
N ASN A 377 5.40 -8.13 -18.57
CA ASN A 377 6.86 -8.29 -18.60
C ASN A 377 7.30 -9.47 -17.70
N THR A 378 6.74 -9.57 -16.48
CA THR A 378 7.02 -10.69 -15.58
C THR A 378 6.66 -12.03 -16.21
N LYS A 379 5.46 -12.16 -16.80
CA LYS A 379 5.04 -13.39 -17.50
C LYS A 379 5.98 -13.73 -18.65
N HIS A 380 6.39 -12.74 -19.43
CA HIS A 380 7.31 -12.95 -20.55
C HIS A 380 8.68 -13.44 -20.06
N ILE A 381 9.19 -12.87 -18.98
CA ILE A 381 10.46 -13.28 -18.36
C ILE A 381 10.36 -14.68 -17.75
N LEU A 382 9.24 -15.02 -17.11
CA LEU A 382 9.02 -16.39 -16.61
C LEU A 382 9.00 -17.43 -17.74
N ALA A 383 8.53 -17.05 -18.92
CA ALA A 383 8.49 -17.94 -20.09
C ALA A 383 9.82 -18.00 -20.87
N GLY A 384 10.53 -16.87 -20.97
CA GLY A 384 11.72 -16.71 -21.80
C GLY A 384 13.07 -16.72 -21.07
N GLY A 385 13.04 -16.66 -19.74
CA GLY A 385 14.23 -16.47 -18.89
C GLY A 385 14.53 -14.99 -18.61
N PRO A 386 15.28 -14.70 -17.53
CA PRO A 386 15.66 -13.33 -17.18
C PRO A 386 16.60 -12.72 -18.21
N PRO A 387 16.59 -11.38 -18.37
CA PRO A 387 17.57 -10.71 -19.21
C PRO A 387 18.98 -10.97 -18.68
N SER A 388 19.93 -11.16 -19.59
CA SER A 388 21.36 -11.24 -19.24
C SER A 388 21.87 -9.82 -18.97
N GLU A 389 22.28 -9.55 -17.74
CA GLU A 389 22.82 -8.26 -17.31
C GLU A 389 24.25 -8.45 -16.80
N THR A 390 25.18 -7.63 -17.31
CA THR A 390 26.56 -7.56 -16.79
C THR A 390 26.66 -6.38 -15.84
N PRO A 391 27.14 -6.56 -14.59
CA PRO A 391 27.32 -5.44 -13.68
C PRO A 391 28.38 -4.47 -14.21
N ALA A 392 28.16 -3.18 -14.02
CA ALA A 392 29.15 -2.14 -14.34
C ALA A 392 30.42 -2.31 -13.50
N PHE A 393 30.25 -2.62 -12.21
CA PHE A 393 31.33 -2.97 -11.27
C PHE A 393 30.77 -3.73 -10.06
N THR A 394 31.64 -4.15 -9.16
CA THR A 394 31.30 -4.77 -7.87
C THR A 394 32.04 -4.05 -6.76
N ASP A 395 31.32 -3.67 -5.71
CA ASP A 395 31.85 -3.02 -4.51
C ASP A 395 31.48 -3.88 -3.29
N GLY A 396 32.46 -4.63 -2.79
CA GLY A 396 32.25 -5.63 -1.73
C GLY A 396 31.21 -6.68 -2.14
N ALA A 397 30.14 -6.78 -1.37
CA ALA A 397 29.02 -7.70 -1.61
C ALA A 397 27.90 -7.11 -2.49
N VAL A 398 28.15 -5.99 -3.17
CA VAL A 398 27.16 -5.28 -4.00
C VAL A 398 27.60 -5.27 -5.46
N LYS A 399 26.82 -5.91 -6.34
CA LYS A 399 26.93 -5.74 -7.78
C LYS A 399 26.10 -4.53 -8.22
N VAL A 400 26.68 -3.67 -9.03
CA VAL A 400 26.07 -2.40 -9.45
C VAL A 400 25.73 -2.44 -10.94
N TYR A 401 24.48 -2.16 -11.29
CA TYR A 401 23.95 -2.09 -12.64
C TYR A 401 23.38 -0.70 -12.89
N GLY A 402 23.96 0.05 -13.82
CA GLY A 402 23.62 1.44 -14.07
C GLY A 402 24.77 2.20 -14.74
N PRO A 403 24.79 3.53 -14.65
CA PRO A 403 25.89 4.36 -15.14
C PRO A 403 27.24 3.95 -14.54
N LEU A 404 28.33 4.20 -15.27
CA LEU A 404 29.69 4.01 -14.75
C LEU A 404 29.95 4.96 -13.57
N ALA A 405 30.47 4.39 -12.48
CA ALA A 405 30.87 5.10 -11.26
C ALA A 405 32.12 4.42 -10.67
N ALA A 406 32.88 5.14 -9.84
CA ALA A 406 34.12 4.60 -9.28
C ALA A 406 33.89 3.68 -8.07
N ASN A 407 32.82 3.92 -7.31
CA ASN A 407 32.41 3.17 -6.12
C ASN A 407 30.89 3.28 -5.92
N LEU A 408 30.37 2.62 -4.88
CA LEU A 408 28.94 2.64 -4.57
C LEU A 408 28.41 4.04 -4.20
N GLU A 409 29.19 4.86 -3.49
CA GLU A 409 28.83 6.24 -3.14
C GLU A 409 28.60 7.09 -4.38
N ASP A 410 29.50 7.00 -5.37
CA ASP A 410 29.38 7.73 -6.63
C ASP A 410 28.17 7.25 -7.45
N ALA A 411 27.87 5.95 -7.42
CA ALA A 411 26.67 5.41 -8.06
C ALA A 411 25.39 5.94 -7.38
N LEU A 412 25.32 5.92 -6.05
CA LEU A 412 24.19 6.47 -5.30
C LEU A 412 24.04 7.99 -5.53
N ARG A 413 25.16 8.74 -5.55
CA ARG A 413 25.16 10.16 -5.88
C ARG A 413 24.61 10.40 -7.29
N SER A 414 25.00 9.57 -8.27
CA SER A 414 24.51 9.70 -9.65
C SER A 414 22.98 9.59 -9.77
N VAL A 415 22.34 8.70 -9.00
CA VAL A 415 20.87 8.59 -9.02
C VAL A 415 20.21 9.73 -8.23
N LEU A 416 20.82 10.21 -7.15
CA LEU A 416 20.35 11.41 -6.44
C LEU A 416 20.44 12.68 -7.30
N ASP A 417 21.53 12.85 -8.05
CA ASP A 417 21.74 13.97 -8.97
C ASP A 417 20.78 13.93 -10.17
N SER A 418 20.21 12.76 -10.46
CA SER A 418 19.19 12.61 -11.51
C SER A 418 17.79 13.13 -11.11
N ILE A 419 17.58 13.42 -9.82
CA ILE A 419 16.30 13.93 -9.31
C ILE A 419 16.10 15.36 -9.82
N THR A 420 15.12 15.54 -10.70
CA THR A 420 14.75 16.84 -11.26
C THR A 420 14.08 17.74 -10.20
N PRO A 421 13.95 19.07 -10.43
CA PRO A 421 13.10 19.91 -9.60
C PRO A 421 11.67 19.36 -9.54
N GLY A 422 11.11 19.20 -8.34
CA GLY A 422 9.82 18.53 -8.11
C GLY A 422 9.86 17.00 -8.26
N GLY A 423 11.06 16.43 -8.43
CA GLY A 423 11.28 14.99 -8.52
C GLY A 423 11.41 14.29 -7.17
N TYR A 424 11.49 12.98 -7.21
CA TYR A 424 11.64 12.12 -6.04
C TYR A 424 12.50 10.90 -6.37
N LEU A 425 13.02 10.24 -5.33
CA LEU A 425 13.64 8.92 -5.43
C LEU A 425 12.69 7.85 -4.89
N ALA A 426 12.51 6.75 -5.62
CA ALA A 426 11.84 5.56 -5.11
C ALA A 426 12.85 4.44 -4.85
N VAL A 427 12.91 3.95 -3.60
CA VAL A 427 13.66 2.77 -3.22
C VAL A 427 12.75 1.54 -3.30
N MET A 428 13.12 0.57 -4.12
CA MET A 428 12.35 -0.63 -4.42
C MET A 428 13.15 -1.88 -4.00
N ALA A 429 12.83 -2.45 -2.85
CA ALA A 429 13.60 -3.54 -2.24
C ALA A 429 12.90 -4.90 -2.39
N TYR A 430 13.43 -5.77 -3.25
CA TYR A 430 13.02 -7.17 -3.40
C TYR A 430 13.88 -8.05 -2.48
N LEU A 431 13.54 -8.05 -1.20
CA LEU A 431 14.25 -8.70 -0.10
C LEU A 431 13.24 -9.26 0.93
N ASP A 432 13.71 -9.93 1.98
CA ASP A 432 12.87 -10.42 3.08
C ASP A 432 12.58 -9.26 4.04
N ARG A 433 11.33 -8.80 4.14
CA ARG A 433 11.01 -7.61 4.95
C ARG A 433 11.24 -7.80 6.46
N ILE A 434 11.38 -9.04 6.93
CA ILE A 434 11.58 -9.38 8.34
C ILE A 434 13.07 -9.58 8.61
N ALA A 435 13.75 -10.42 7.83
CA ALA A 435 15.17 -10.70 8.02
C ALA A 435 16.08 -9.55 7.55
N ASP A 436 15.66 -8.82 6.52
CA ASP A 436 16.41 -7.73 5.89
C ASP A 436 15.84 -6.34 6.28
N ALA A 437 15.08 -6.24 7.39
CA ALA A 437 14.33 -5.04 7.80
C ALA A 437 15.19 -3.75 7.87
N ASP A 438 16.49 -3.88 8.16
CA ASP A 438 17.46 -2.78 8.16
C ASP A 438 17.53 -2.05 6.80
N ALA A 439 17.12 -2.67 5.69
CA ALA A 439 17.07 -2.03 4.37
C ALA A 439 16.20 -0.76 4.38
N ALA A 440 15.13 -0.70 5.18
CA ALA A 440 14.27 0.48 5.28
C ALA A 440 15.03 1.73 5.77
N ARG A 441 16.11 1.55 6.53
CA ARG A 441 16.94 2.66 7.06
C ARG A 441 17.70 3.42 5.97
N ILE A 442 17.73 2.91 4.74
CA ILE A 442 18.34 3.60 3.61
C ILE A 442 17.55 4.85 3.20
N ARG A 443 16.22 4.83 3.35
CA ARG A 443 15.33 5.92 2.93
C ARG A 443 15.70 7.26 3.59
N PRO A 444 15.77 7.38 4.94
CA PRO A 444 16.11 8.64 5.57
C PRO A 444 17.57 9.05 5.30
N ALA A 445 18.49 8.12 5.08
CA ALA A 445 19.87 8.43 4.72
C ALA A 445 19.95 9.06 3.31
N LEU A 446 19.28 8.45 2.32
CA LEU A 446 19.22 8.98 0.96
C LEU A 446 18.42 10.29 0.87
N ALA A 447 17.38 10.45 1.68
CA ALA A 447 16.65 11.72 1.76
C ALA A 447 17.55 12.87 2.27
N ARG A 448 18.42 12.61 3.26
CA ARG A 448 19.42 13.58 3.72
C ARG A 448 20.47 13.87 2.64
N ALA A 449 21.07 12.84 2.06
CA ALA A 449 22.04 12.97 0.98
C ALA A 449 21.47 13.72 -0.24
N GLY A 450 20.18 13.49 -0.54
CA GLY A 450 19.41 14.20 -1.57
C GLY A 450 18.93 15.60 -1.14
N ARG A 451 19.51 16.20 -0.08
CA ARG A 451 19.19 17.55 0.42
C ARG A 451 17.71 17.75 0.76
N GLY A 452 17.10 16.75 1.36
CA GLY A 452 15.71 16.80 1.83
C GLY A 452 14.66 16.52 0.74
N ARG A 453 15.06 16.06 -0.45
CA ARG A 453 14.12 15.58 -1.48
C ARG A 453 13.29 14.40 -0.97
N ALA A 454 12.08 14.26 -1.49
CA ALA A 454 11.19 13.14 -1.19
C ALA A 454 11.85 11.82 -1.61
N VAL A 455 11.89 10.86 -0.68
CA VAL A 455 12.35 9.49 -0.92
C VAL A 455 11.31 8.51 -0.38
N THR A 456 10.74 7.68 -1.26
CA THR A 456 9.85 6.57 -0.88
C THR A 456 10.64 5.28 -0.69
N PHE A 457 10.06 4.35 0.06
CA PHE A 457 10.61 3.01 0.25
C PHE A 457 9.48 1.98 0.15
N GLY A 458 9.66 0.99 -0.71
CA GLY A 458 8.67 -0.07 -0.91
C GLY A 458 9.31 -1.46 -0.96
N TRP A 459 8.71 -2.41 -0.24
CA TRP A 459 9.04 -3.82 -0.35
C TRP A 459 8.43 -4.43 -1.61
N GLY A 460 9.25 -5.12 -2.41
CA GLY A 460 8.83 -5.81 -3.63
C GLY A 460 8.43 -7.26 -3.34
N PRO A 461 7.38 -7.79 -3.98
CA PRO A 461 6.54 -7.17 -5.01
C PRO A 461 5.37 -6.31 -4.48
N ARG A 462 5.16 -6.19 -3.17
CA ARG A 462 4.03 -5.45 -2.56
C ARG A 462 3.82 -4.06 -3.16
N PHE A 463 4.87 -3.26 -3.33
CA PHE A 463 4.74 -1.90 -3.88
C PHE A 463 4.21 -1.85 -5.33
N LEU A 464 4.32 -2.95 -6.10
CA LEU A 464 3.73 -3.04 -7.45
C LEU A 464 2.21 -2.95 -7.42
N HIS A 465 1.61 -3.30 -6.29
CA HIS A 465 0.19 -3.16 -5.96
C HIS A 465 -0.02 -2.02 -4.96
N SER A 466 0.79 -0.96 -5.06
CA SER A 466 0.69 0.31 -4.33
C SER A 466 1.23 1.42 -5.27
N THR A 467 2.40 1.98 -4.96
CA THR A 467 3.04 3.06 -5.71
C THR A 467 3.44 2.71 -7.15
N GLY A 468 3.45 1.43 -7.53
CA GLY A 468 3.80 0.98 -8.88
C GLY A 468 2.96 1.62 -10.00
N GLN A 469 1.68 1.93 -9.75
CA GLN A 469 0.84 2.70 -10.68
C GLN A 469 1.36 4.13 -10.84
N TYR A 470 1.69 4.82 -9.74
CA TYR A 470 2.23 6.17 -9.76
C TYR A 470 3.60 6.25 -10.45
N HIS A 471 4.50 5.30 -10.20
CA HIS A 471 5.82 5.25 -10.81
C HIS A 471 5.77 5.23 -12.35
N LYS A 472 4.68 4.69 -12.92
CA LYS A 472 4.51 4.51 -14.37
C LYS A 472 3.54 5.51 -15.01
N GLY A 473 2.44 5.83 -14.31
CA GLY A 473 1.34 6.66 -14.81
C GLY A 473 1.36 8.10 -14.31
N GLY A 474 2.06 8.37 -13.19
CA GLY A 474 2.22 9.70 -12.62
C GLY A 474 3.23 10.56 -13.39
N PRO A 475 3.58 11.74 -12.84
CA PRO A 475 4.51 12.67 -13.49
C PRO A 475 5.87 12.04 -13.84
N GLN A 476 6.49 12.50 -14.95
CA GLN A 476 7.78 12.02 -15.45
C GLN A 476 8.99 12.59 -14.67
N VAL A 477 8.94 12.52 -13.32
CA VAL A 477 9.92 13.16 -12.41
C VAL A 477 10.55 12.21 -11.37
N GLY A 478 10.23 10.91 -11.45
CA GLY A 478 10.77 9.90 -10.55
C GLY A 478 12.10 9.33 -11.02
N SER A 479 13.03 9.16 -10.08
CA SER A 479 14.27 8.37 -10.20
C SER A 479 14.17 7.13 -9.29
N TYR A 480 14.88 6.05 -9.63
CA TYR A 480 14.63 4.75 -9.03
C TYR A 480 15.91 4.07 -8.57
N LEU A 481 15.88 3.55 -7.35
CA LEU A 481 16.89 2.65 -6.79
C LEU A 481 16.24 1.29 -6.55
N GLN A 482 16.60 0.26 -7.32
CA GLN A 482 16.15 -1.10 -7.08
C GLN A 482 17.22 -1.90 -6.35
N ILE A 483 16.82 -2.61 -5.29
CA ILE A 483 17.68 -3.48 -4.51
C ILE A 483 17.15 -4.91 -4.63
N THR A 484 17.97 -5.85 -5.06
CA THR A 484 17.67 -7.28 -5.06
C THR A 484 18.73 -8.04 -4.28
N GLY A 485 18.41 -9.23 -3.77
CA GLY A 485 19.36 -10.04 -3.01
C GLY A 485 19.52 -11.44 -3.57
N ALA A 486 20.68 -12.06 -3.34
CA ALA A 486 20.89 -13.46 -3.63
C ALA A 486 19.89 -14.33 -2.87
N VAL A 487 19.45 -15.41 -3.53
CA VAL A 487 18.62 -16.45 -2.92
C VAL A 487 19.53 -17.62 -2.58
N GLY A 488 19.73 -17.87 -1.28
CA GLY A 488 20.61 -18.95 -0.81
C GLY A 488 19.94 -20.32 -0.91
N THR A 489 18.69 -20.41 -0.44
CA THR A 489 17.84 -21.60 -0.57
C THR A 489 16.51 -21.18 -1.19
N ASP A 490 16.25 -21.69 -2.38
CA ASP A 490 15.03 -21.38 -3.11
C ASP A 490 13.88 -22.33 -2.71
N LEU A 491 12.65 -21.91 -2.97
CA LEU A 491 11.42 -22.63 -2.66
C LEU A 491 10.62 -22.86 -3.96
N PRO A 492 10.34 -24.11 -4.36
CA PRO A 492 9.51 -24.37 -5.54
C PRO A 492 8.07 -23.91 -5.35
N VAL A 493 7.39 -23.53 -6.43
CA VAL A 493 5.94 -23.31 -6.42
C VAL A 493 5.24 -24.56 -6.96
N PRO A 494 4.49 -25.32 -6.14
CA PRO A 494 3.90 -26.59 -6.55
C PRO A 494 2.99 -26.48 -7.78
N GLY A 495 3.28 -27.27 -8.81
CA GLY A 495 2.53 -27.28 -10.07
C GLY A 495 2.79 -26.08 -10.98
N GLN A 496 3.85 -25.31 -10.74
CA GLN A 496 4.33 -24.24 -11.63
C GLN A 496 5.77 -24.55 -12.11
N PRO A 497 6.20 -24.04 -13.29
CA PRO A 497 7.53 -24.29 -13.82
C PRO A 497 8.63 -23.40 -13.19
N PHE A 498 8.28 -22.59 -12.18
CA PHE A 498 9.17 -21.64 -11.53
C PHE A 498 9.15 -21.81 -10.01
N SER A 499 10.21 -21.32 -9.36
CA SER A 499 10.32 -21.17 -7.91
C SER A 499 9.91 -19.77 -7.45
N PHE A 500 9.79 -19.55 -6.14
CA PHE A 500 9.58 -18.23 -5.54
C PHE A 500 10.74 -17.29 -5.86
N GLY A 501 11.99 -17.75 -5.76
CA GLY A 501 13.17 -16.95 -6.14
C GLY A 501 13.15 -16.56 -7.62
N THR A 502 12.77 -17.48 -8.50
CA THR A 502 12.59 -17.19 -9.95
C THR A 502 11.47 -16.16 -10.17
N LEU A 503 10.34 -16.30 -9.46
CA LEU A 503 9.22 -15.37 -9.54
C LEU A 503 9.62 -13.96 -9.06
N GLN A 504 10.28 -13.84 -7.91
CA GLN A 504 10.74 -12.56 -7.36
C GLN A 504 11.74 -11.89 -8.32
N ALA A 505 12.70 -12.64 -8.87
CA ALA A 505 13.66 -12.13 -9.84
C ALA A 505 12.97 -11.64 -11.13
N ALA A 506 11.97 -12.39 -11.63
CA ALA A 506 11.19 -12.01 -12.80
C ALA A 506 10.35 -10.75 -12.55
N GLN A 507 9.76 -10.61 -11.36
CA GLN A 507 9.00 -9.42 -10.96
C GLN A 507 9.91 -8.18 -10.88
N ALA A 508 11.08 -8.32 -10.26
CA ALA A 508 12.07 -7.25 -10.19
C ALA A 508 12.51 -6.79 -11.58
N ALA A 509 12.87 -7.74 -12.45
CA ALA A 509 13.29 -7.45 -13.82
C ALA A 509 12.16 -6.88 -14.70
N GLY A 510 10.94 -7.40 -14.57
CA GLY A 510 9.78 -6.91 -15.32
C GLY A 510 9.39 -5.48 -14.94
N ASP A 511 9.60 -5.10 -13.68
CA ASP A 511 9.44 -3.71 -13.22
C ASP A 511 10.57 -2.81 -13.73
N ARG A 512 11.84 -3.24 -13.64
CA ARG A 512 12.97 -2.50 -14.25
C ARG A 512 12.73 -2.23 -15.72
N GLN A 513 12.26 -3.22 -16.47
CA GLN A 513 11.97 -3.10 -17.90
C GLN A 513 10.88 -2.06 -18.17
N ALA A 514 9.80 -2.03 -17.39
CA ALA A 514 8.71 -1.05 -17.54
C ALA A 514 9.18 0.39 -17.28
N LEU A 515 10.09 0.58 -16.31
CA LEU A 515 10.72 1.87 -16.01
C LEU A 515 11.71 2.31 -17.11
N ALA A 516 12.56 1.38 -17.57
CA ALA A 516 13.53 1.64 -18.64
C ALA A 516 12.85 2.02 -19.97
N GLN A 517 11.75 1.35 -20.33
CA GLN A 517 10.95 1.69 -21.52
C GLN A 517 10.35 3.11 -21.48
N ARG A 518 10.25 3.71 -20.29
CA ARG A 518 9.82 5.10 -20.07
C ARG A 518 10.96 6.11 -19.94
N GLY A 519 12.21 5.66 -20.11
CA GLY A 519 13.39 6.50 -19.94
C GLY A 519 13.57 6.99 -18.49
N ARG A 520 13.07 6.24 -17.50
CA ARG A 520 13.22 6.61 -16.09
C ARG A 520 14.65 6.31 -15.61
N PRO A 521 15.34 7.24 -14.90
CA PRO A 521 16.63 6.96 -14.29
C PRO A 521 16.51 5.81 -13.28
N LEU A 522 17.35 4.79 -13.42
CA LEU A 522 17.31 3.58 -12.60
C LEU A 522 18.74 3.14 -12.25
N LEU A 523 18.99 2.96 -10.97
CA LEU A 523 20.16 2.26 -10.43
C LEU A 523 19.69 0.93 -9.85
N HIS A 524 20.28 -0.19 -10.28
CA HIS A 524 20.00 -1.50 -9.73
C HIS A 524 21.21 -2.04 -8.97
N LEU A 525 21.00 -2.38 -7.71
CA LEU A 525 21.97 -2.98 -6.82
C LEU A 525 21.55 -4.42 -6.51
N HIS A 526 22.47 -5.36 -6.71
CA HIS A 526 22.26 -6.76 -6.34
C HIS A 526 23.21 -7.17 -5.22
N LEU A 527 22.66 -7.55 -4.07
CA LEU A 527 23.39 -7.99 -2.89
C LEU A 527 23.74 -9.47 -3.03
N THR A 528 25.01 -9.79 -3.25
CA THR A 528 25.46 -11.19 -3.39
C THR A 528 25.49 -11.93 -2.05
N ASP A 529 25.65 -11.18 -0.96
CA ASP A 529 25.43 -11.58 0.42
C ASP A 529 24.56 -10.49 1.04
N ARG A 530 23.34 -10.82 1.49
CA ARG A 530 22.36 -9.80 1.89
C ARG A 530 22.83 -9.01 3.13
N PRO A 531 23.28 -9.64 4.23
CA PRO A 531 23.76 -8.89 5.39
C PRO A 531 24.95 -7.97 5.08
N ALA A 532 25.99 -8.48 4.42
CA ALA A 532 27.18 -7.69 4.08
C ALA A 532 26.87 -6.61 3.04
N GLY A 533 26.00 -6.92 2.07
CA GLY A 533 25.56 -5.97 1.05
C GLY A 533 24.73 -4.83 1.62
N LEU A 534 23.79 -5.12 2.54
CA LEU A 534 23.02 -4.10 3.25
C LEU A 534 23.90 -3.24 4.14
N ALA A 535 24.84 -3.83 4.86
CA ALA A 535 25.81 -3.08 5.67
C ALA A 535 26.59 -2.09 4.79
N ARG A 536 27.16 -2.57 3.67
CA ARG A 536 27.90 -1.73 2.72
C ARG A 536 27.05 -0.61 2.12
N LEU A 537 25.80 -0.91 1.76
CA LEU A 537 24.85 0.05 1.20
C LEU A 537 24.45 1.13 2.21
N LEU A 538 24.17 0.73 3.45
CA LEU A 538 23.87 1.67 4.54
C LEU A 538 25.07 2.54 4.88
N ASP A 539 26.29 1.99 4.85
CA ASP A 539 27.52 2.77 5.03
C ASP A 539 27.68 3.82 3.92
N ALA A 540 27.51 3.44 2.65
CA ALA A 540 27.59 4.37 1.52
C ALA A 540 26.54 5.50 1.64
N ALA A 541 25.29 5.15 1.94
CA ALA A 541 24.21 6.13 2.09
C ALA A 541 24.42 7.08 3.28
N ARG A 542 24.99 6.58 4.39
CA ARG A 542 25.36 7.41 5.55
C ARG A 542 26.51 8.36 5.22
N SER A 543 27.56 7.85 4.54
CA SER A 543 28.69 8.68 4.11
C SER A 543 28.22 9.87 3.28
N LEU A 544 27.32 9.63 2.30
CA LEU A 544 26.73 10.70 1.49
C LEU A 544 25.86 11.67 2.31
N ALA A 545 25.17 11.19 3.34
CA ALA A 545 24.35 12.02 4.20
C ALA A 545 25.18 12.93 5.12
N GLU A 546 26.41 12.55 5.46
CA GLU A 546 27.35 13.33 6.28
C GLU A 546 28.09 14.43 5.48
N GLU A 547 28.08 14.35 4.14
CA GLU A 547 28.65 15.36 3.24
C GLU A 547 27.76 16.62 3.08
N VAL A 548 26.49 16.55 3.49
CA VAL A 548 25.46 17.59 3.35
C VAL A 548 25.16 18.23 4.68
#